data_AF-A0A2V7E1S1-F1
#
_entry.id   AF-A0A2V7E1S1-F1
#
_cell.length_a   1.000
_cell.length_b   1.000
_cell.length_c   1.000
_cell.angle_alpha   90.00
_cell.angle_beta   90.00
_cell.angle_gamma   90.00
#
_symmetry.space_group_name_H-M   'P 1'
#
loop_
_entity.id
_entity.type
_entity.pdbx_description
1 polymer ?
#
loop_
_entity_poly.entity_id
_entity_poly.type
_entity_poly.pdbx_seq_one_letter_code
_entity_poly.pdbx_strand_id
1 'polypeptide(L)' 'MQRRTFLKTAGVGATTLAFPHVLHAQSKDPIRIGFPLPLTGPFAAIAGDMKQGAELAIDELNAR' A
#
# COMPACT_ATOMS: atom_id res chain seq x y z
N MET A 1 11.59 -13.46 -43.47
CA MET A 1 11.22 -13.88 -42.09
C MET A 1 11.66 -12.89 -41.01
N GLN A 2 12.87 -12.32 -41.05
CA GLN A 2 13.42 -11.42 -40.01
C GLN A 2 12.55 -10.18 -39.68
N ARG A 3 12.04 -9.44 -40.67
CA ARG A 3 11.14 -8.28 -40.42
C ARG A 3 9.85 -8.66 -39.69
N ARG A 4 9.27 -9.82 -40.02
CA ARG A 4 8.04 -10.32 -39.39
C ARG A 4 8.30 -10.70 -37.94
N THR A 5 9.45 -11.31 -37.66
CA THR A 5 9.87 -11.61 -36.29
C THR A 5 10.06 -10.32 -35.51
N PHE A 6 10.80 -9.35 -36.05
CA PHE A 6 11.00 -8.04 -35.41
C PHE A 6 9.70 -7.31 -35.09
N LEU A 7 8.75 -7.21 -36.03
CA LEU A 7 7.46 -6.56 -35.77
C LEU A 7 6.65 -7.29 -34.68
N LYS A 8 6.71 -8.62 -34.63
CA LYS A 8 6.05 -9.38 -33.56
C LYS A 8 6.67 -9.10 -32.20
N THR A 9 7.99 -9.08 -32.09
CA THR A 9 8.67 -8.79 -30.82
C THR A 9 8.45 -7.33 -30.39
N ALA A 10 8.54 -6.38 -31.32
CA ALA A 10 8.31 -4.97 -31.06
C ALA A 10 6.86 -4.68 -30.65
N GLY A 11 5.89 -5.33 -31.30
CA GLY A 11 4.47 -5.19 -30.95
C GLY A 11 4.15 -5.67 -29.53
N VAL A 12 4.70 -6.83 -29.13
CA VAL A 12 4.55 -7.34 -27.75
C VAL A 12 5.22 -6.41 -26.74
N GLY A 13 6.42 -5.90 -27.03
CA GLY A 13 7.08 -4.91 -26.17
C GLY A 13 6.27 -3.62 -26.00
N ALA A 14 5.72 -3.08 -27.10
CA ALA A 14 4.89 -1.88 -27.07
C ALA A 14 3.62 -2.06 -26.21
N THR A 15 3.00 -3.25 -26.20
CA THR A 15 1.83 -3.50 -25.36
C THR A 15 2.13 -3.48 -23.86
N THR A 16 3.35 -3.81 -23.44
CA THR A 16 3.74 -3.74 -22.01
C THR A 16 3.96 -2.31 -21.51
N LEU A 17 4.34 -1.39 -22.41
CA LEU A 17 4.55 0.02 -22.10
C LEU A 17 3.26 0.86 -22.20
N ALA A 18 2.28 0.40 -22.98
CA ALA A 18 1.02 1.10 -23.20
C ALA A 18 -0.09 0.69 -22.20
N PHE A 19 0.14 -0.34 -21.39
CA PHE A 19 -0.82 -0.71 -20.34
C PHE A 19 -0.72 0.30 -19.18
N PRO A 20 -1.84 0.83 -18.68
CA PRO A 20 -1.82 1.63 -17.46
C PRO A 20 -1.26 0.76 -16.34
N HIS A 21 -0.10 1.14 -15.80
CA HIS A 21 0.44 0.50 -14.62
C HIS A 21 -0.60 0.63 -13.50
N VAL A 22 -0.96 -0.49 -12.86
CA VAL A 22 -1.66 -0.44 -11.57
C VAL A 22 -0.62 0.05 -10.56
N LEU A 23 -0.53 1.37 -10.42
CA LEU A 23 0.39 2.03 -9.50
C LEU A 23 -0.11 1.81 -8.08
N HIS A 24 0.60 1.01 -7.31
CA HIS A 24 0.44 0.95 -5.86
C HIS A 24 1.13 2.16 -5.21
N ALA A 25 1.04 2.31 -3.89
CA ALA A 25 1.85 3.30 -3.18
C ALA A 25 3.33 3.08 -3.51
N GLN A 26 3.90 3.96 -4.33
CA GLN A 26 5.28 3.84 -4.81
C GLN A 26 6.29 4.49 -3.85
N SER A 27 5.81 5.28 -2.90
CA SER A 27 6.66 5.89 -1.89
C SER A 27 7.05 4.87 -0.81
N LYS A 28 8.27 5.04 -0.30
CA LYS A 28 8.74 4.35 0.91
C LYS A 28 8.35 5.12 2.19
N ASP A 29 7.68 6.26 2.04
CA ASP A 29 7.21 7.05 3.19
C ASP A 29 6.16 6.26 3.98
N PRO A 30 6.16 6.35 5.32
CA PRO A 30 5.14 5.71 6.14
C PRO A 30 3.73 6.17 5.79
N ILE A 31 2.79 5.21 5.73
CA ILE A 31 1.37 5.50 5.58
C ILE A 31 0.86 6.05 6.92
N ARG A 32 0.26 7.24 6.91
CA ARG A 32 -0.33 7.85 8.11
C ARG A 32 -1.77 7.37 8.28
N ILE A 33 -2.05 6.69 9.39
CA ILE A 33 -3.39 6.20 9.74
C ILE A 33 -3.95 7.04 10.89
N GLY A 34 -5.11 7.66 10.66
CA GLY A 34 -5.86 8.35 11.71
C GLY A 34 -6.66 7.36 12.55
N PHE A 35 -6.60 7.50 13.87
CA PHE A 35 -7.32 6.63 14.80
C PHE A 35 -8.11 7.45 15.83
N PRO A 36 -9.32 7.93 15.47
CA PRO A 36 -10.10 8.81 16.32
C PRO A 36 -10.70 8.03 17.49
N LEU A 37 -10.21 8.30 18.70
CA LEU A 37 -10.66 7.66 19.92
C LEU A 37 -11.03 8.68 21.00
N PRO A 38 -12.05 8.39 21.84
CA PRO A 38 -12.40 9.23 22.98
C PRO A 38 -11.40 8.98 24.13
N LEU A 39 -10.17 9.47 23.99
CA LEU A 39 -9.08 9.29 24.98
C LEU A 39 -9.33 10.00 26.32
N THR A 40 -10.46 10.71 26.44
CA THR A 40 -10.88 11.41 27.66
C THR A 40 -12.37 11.17 27.91
N GLY A 41 -12.82 11.42 29.14
CA GLY A 41 -14.21 11.25 29.54
C GLY A 41 -14.58 9.79 29.88
N PRO A 42 -15.87 9.45 29.88
CA PRO A 42 -16.36 8.17 30.42
C PRO A 42 -15.81 6.92 29.73
N PHE A 43 -15.35 7.05 28.47
CA PHE A 43 -14.87 5.93 27.67
C PHE A 43 -13.34 5.86 27.56
N ALA A 44 -12.61 6.68 28.32
CA ALA A 44 -11.15 6.78 28.21
C ALA A 44 -10.41 5.45 28.46
N ALA A 45 -10.91 4.60 29.36
CA ALA A 45 -10.30 3.30 29.64
C ALA A 45 -10.32 2.38 28.41
N ILE A 46 -11.50 2.20 27.80
CA ILE A 46 -11.67 1.37 26.60
C ILE A 46 -10.87 1.96 25.42
N ALA A 47 -10.89 3.29 25.28
CA ALA A 47 -10.09 3.97 24.27
C ALA A 47 -8.58 3.75 24.45
N GLY A 48 -8.11 3.66 25.70
CA GLY A 48 -6.72 3.30 26.03
C GLY A 48 -6.36 1.92 25.51
N ASP A 49 -7.18 0.91 25.80
CA ASP A 49 -6.96 -0.47 25.33
C ASP A 49 -6.93 -0.55 23.79
N MET A 50 -7.87 0.16 23.14
CA MET A 50 -7.93 0.24 21.68
C MET A 50 -6.66 0.89 21.09
N LYS A 51 -6.17 1.97 21.71
CA LYS A 51 -4.94 2.65 21.30
C LYS A 51 -3.74 1.69 21.36
N GLN A 52 -3.59 0.97 22.47
CA GLN A 52 -2.50 0.02 22.65
C GLN A 52 -2.57 -1.13 21.62
N GLY A 53 -3.78 -1.64 21.34
CA GLY A 53 -3.97 -2.65 20.30
C GLY A 53 -3.59 -2.16 18.89
N ALA A 54 -3.92 -0.91 18.57
CA ALA A 54 -3.54 -0.29 17.30
C ALA A 54 -2.02 -0.10 17.18
N GLU A 55 -1.35 0.33 18.25
CA GLU A 55 0.12 0.46 18.30
C GLU A 55 0.79 -0.91 18.12
N LEU A 56 0.32 -1.95 18.82
CA LEU A 56 0.83 -3.32 18.65
C LEU A 56 0.66 -3.83 17.21
N ALA A 57 -0.49 -3.59 16.59
CA ALA A 57 -0.74 -4.01 15.21
C ALA A 57 0.20 -3.32 14.21
N ILE A 58 0.52 -2.04 14.44
CA ILE A 58 1.49 -1.30 13.61
C ILE A 58 2.88 -1.91 13.76
N ASP A 59 3.30 -2.21 14.98
CA ASP A 59 4.61 -2.81 15.26
C ASP A 59 4.75 -4.19 14.60
N GLU A 60 3.75 -5.06 14.75
CA GLU A 60 3.75 -6.40 14.15
C GLU A 60 3.73 -6.37 12.62
N LEU A 61 2.99 -5.43 12.02
CA LEU A 61 2.87 -5.33 10.58
C LEU A 61 4.15 -4.77 9.93
N ASN A 62 4.79 -3.79 10.58
CA ASN A 62 6.03 -3.18 10.08
C ASN A 62 7.28 -4.01 10.34
N ALA A 63 7.23 -4.98 11.26
CA ALA A 63 8.32 -5.92 11.49
C ALA A 63 8.43 -7.03 10.43
N ARG A 64 7.47 -7.13 9.50
CA ARG A 64 7.45 -8.08 8.38
C ARG A 64 8.01 -7.45 7.11
#